data_AF-A0A3B8YRS8-F1
#
_entry.id   AF-A0A3B8YRS8-F1
#
_cell.length_a   1.000
_cell.length_b   1.000
_cell.length_c   1.000
_cell.angle_alpha   90.00
_cell.angle_beta   90.00
_cell.angle_gamma   90.00
#
_symmetry.space_group_name_H-M   'P 1'
#
loop_
_entity.id
_entity.type
_entity.pdbx_description
1 polymer ?
#
loop_
_entity_poly.entity_id
_entity_poly.type
_entity_poly.pdbx_seq_one_letter_code
_entity_poly.pdbx_strand_id
1 'polypeptide(L)' 'MARVTVEDCLEKVPSRFELVTLAARRAKQLLKGSRPLIDSSNKEVVSALREIAAGKVTAVRSDED' A
#
# COMPACT_ATOMS: atom_id res chain seq x y z
N MET A 1 0.46 -13.20 12.04
CA MET A 1 -0.46 -12.24 11.41
C MET A 1 0.09 -10.85 11.68
N ALA A 2 0.59 -10.15 10.67
CA ALA A 2 1.27 -8.87 10.90
C ALA A 2 0.24 -7.80 11.31
N ARG A 3 0.56 -7.04 12.37
CA ARG A 3 -0.26 -5.91 12.82
C ARG A 3 0.03 -4.73 11.88
N VAL A 4 -0.99 -4.27 11.17
CA VAL A 4 -0.98 -3.00 10.41
C VAL A 4 -2.28 -2.29 10.72
N THR A 5 -2.22 -1.00 10.99
CA THR A 5 -3.39 -0.18 11.27
C THR A 5 -3.68 0.78 10.13
N VAL A 6 -4.89 1.32 10.09
CA VAL A 6 -5.26 2.30 9.06
C VAL A 6 -4.51 3.62 9.32
N GLU A 7 -4.27 3.94 10.59
CA GLU A 7 -3.51 5.09 11.05
C GLU A 7 -2.09 5.10 10.47
N ASP A 8 -1.39 3.96 10.52
CA ASP A 8 -0.05 3.80 9.92
C ASP A 8 -0.04 4.14 8.42
N CYS A 9 -1.13 3.80 7.72
CA CYS A 9 -1.26 4.07 6.29
C CYS A 9 -1.62 5.54 6.02
N LEU A 10 -2.45 6.14 6.88
CA LEU A 10 -2.89 7.53 6.75
C LEU A 10 -1.77 8.54 7.03
N GLU A 11 -0.72 8.16 7.77
CA GLU A 11 0.51 8.95 7.87
C GLU A 11 1.21 9.14 6.51
N LYS A 12 1.02 8.20 5.57
CA LYS A 12 1.65 8.25 4.23
C LYS A 12 0.67 8.72 3.15
N VAL A 13 -0.61 8.37 3.30
CA VAL A 13 -1.67 8.70 2.34
C VAL A 13 -2.86 9.29 3.13
N PRO A 14 -2.94 10.63 3.30
CA PRO A 14 -3.90 11.25 4.22
C PRO A 14 -5.36 11.09 3.79
N SER A 15 -5.62 10.85 2.50
CA SER A 15 -6.97 10.59 1.99
C SER A 15 -7.32 9.11 2.10
N ARG A 16 -8.39 8.80 2.83
CA ARG A 16 -8.93 7.43 2.95
C ARG A 16 -9.37 6.86 1.60
N PHE A 17 -9.95 7.67 0.72
CA PHE A 17 -10.37 7.23 -0.61
C PHE A 17 -9.18 6.89 -1.51
N GLU A 18 -8.14 7.73 -1.45
CA GLU A 18 -6.89 7.49 -2.16
C GLU A 18 -6.18 6.25 -1.62
N LEU A 19 -6.12 6.09 -0.30
CA LEU A 19 -5.56 4.90 0.35
C LEU A 19 -6.24 3.62 -0.15
N VAL A 20 -7.57 3.58 -0.17
CA VAL A 20 -8.32 2.42 -0.68
C VAL A 20 -7.98 2.15 -2.15
N THR A 21 -7.91 3.20 -2.97
CA THR A 21 -7.62 3.07 -4.41
C THR A 21 -6.19 2.60 -4.65
N LEU A 22 -5.22 3.14 -3.92
CA LEU A 22 -3.81 2.78 -3.99
C LEU A 22 -3.57 1.35 -3.52
N ALA A 23 -4.13 0.97 -2.37
CA ALA A 23 -4.04 -0.38 -1.83
C ALA A 23 -4.66 -1.40 -2.78
N ALA A 24 -5.84 -1.12 -3.36
CA ALA A 24 -6.48 -2.00 -4.32
C ALA A 24 -5.64 -2.17 -5.61
N ARG A 25 -5.08 -1.07 -6.13
CA ARG A 25 -4.19 -1.12 -7.31
C ARG A 25 -2.94 -1.96 -7.01
N ARG A 26 -2.32 -1.74 -5.84
CA ARG A 26 -1.12 -2.47 -5.45
C ARG A 26 -1.39 -3.95 -5.19
N ALA A 27 -2.48 -4.28 -4.51
CA ALA A 27 -2.88 -5.67 -4.28
C ALA A 27 -3.11 -6.41 -5.62
N LYS A 28 -3.71 -5.76 -6.62
CA LYS A 28 -3.84 -6.33 -7.98
C LYS A 28 -2.49 -6.58 -8.64
N GLN A 29 -1.48 -5.73 -8.43
CA GLN A 29 -0.12 -5.97 -8.95
C GLN A 29 0.50 -7.20 -8.29
N LEU A 30 0.39 -7.33 -6.97
CA LEU A 30 0.87 -8.49 -6.22
C LEU A 30 0.18 -9.80 -6.67
N LEU A 31 -1.15 -9.76 -6.88
CA LEU A 31 -1.90 -10.89 -7.43
C LEU A 31 -1.44 -11.29 -8.84
N LYS A 32 -0.94 -10.33 -9.63
CA LYS A 32 -0.35 -10.59 -10.96
C LYS A 32 1.10 -11.08 -10.88
N GLY A 33 1.63 -11.37 -9.69
CA GLY A 33 2.99 -11.87 -9.50
C GLY A 33 4.04 -10.77 -9.37
N SER A 34 3.65 -9.51 -9.16
CA SER A 34 4.63 -8.45 -8.86
C SER A 34 5.35 -8.77 -7.56
N ARG A 35 6.67 -8.53 -7.54
CA ARG A 35 7.48 -8.78 -6.35
C ARG A 35 7.02 -7.88 -5.17
N PRO A 36 6.80 -8.46 -3.98
CA PRO A 36 6.62 -7.68 -2.76
C PRO A 36 7.87 -6.85 -2.44
N LEU A 37 7.67 -5.63 -1.96
CA LEU A 37 8.72 -4.69 -1.56
C LEU A 37 9.11 -4.86 -0.09
N ILE A 38 8.33 -5.61 0.66
CA ILE A 38 8.60 -6.01 2.04
C ILE A 38 8.33 -7.49 2.19
N ASP A 39 8.98 -8.12 3.18
CA ASP A 39 8.67 -9.50 3.52
C ASP A 39 7.29 -9.63 4.17
N SER A 40 6.46 -10.50 3.62
CA SER A 40 5.08 -10.69 4.06
C SER A 40 4.57 -12.06 3.68
N SER A 41 4.11 -12.79 4.69
CA SER A 41 3.34 -14.03 4.55
C SER A 41 1.82 -13.79 4.56
N ASN A 42 1.38 -12.53 4.42
CA ASN A 42 -0.04 -12.17 4.45
C ASN A 42 -0.61 -12.11 3.02
N LYS A 43 -1.96 -12.12 2.93
CA LYS A 43 -2.67 -11.84 1.68
C LYS A 43 -2.25 -10.52 1.06
N GLU A 44 -2.35 -10.43 -0.26
CA GLU A 44 -1.86 -9.33 -1.09
C GLU A 44 -2.42 -7.98 -0.67
N VAL A 45 -3.66 -7.92 -0.21
CA VAL A 45 -4.28 -6.70 0.34
C VAL A 45 -3.56 -6.21 1.59
N VAL A 46 -3.23 -7.11 2.52
CA VAL A 46 -2.51 -6.78 3.75
C VAL A 46 -1.06 -6.42 3.43
N SER A 47 -0.43 -7.16 2.52
CA SER A 47 0.92 -6.85 2.05
C SER A 47 0.99 -5.46 1.40
N ALA A 48 0.00 -5.09 0.57
CA ALA A 48 -0.10 -3.76 -0.02
C ALA A 48 -0.24 -2.65 1.03
N LEU A 49 -1.12 -2.81 2.02
CA LEU A 49 -1.28 -1.83 3.12
C LEU A 49 0.01 -1.68 3.93
N ARG A 50 0.70 -2.78 4.21
CA ARG A 50 2.01 -2.74 4.90
C ARG A 50 3.09 -2.05 4.07
N GLU A 51 3.10 -2.25 2.76
CA GLU A 51 4.03 -1.53 1.87
C GLU A 51 3.74 -0.03 1.82
N ILE A 52 2.45 0.35 1.87
CA ILE A 52 2.04 1.76 1.96
C ILE A 52 2.48 2.35 3.30
N ALA A 53 2.18 1.69 4.43
CA ALA A 53 2.62 2.13 5.76
C ALA A 53 4.15 2.27 5.86
N ALA A 54 4.90 1.38 5.20
CA ALA A 54 6.36 1.43 5.11
C ALA A 54 6.89 2.49 4.11
N GLY A 55 6.02 3.24 3.44
CA GLY A 55 6.39 4.25 2.44
C GLY A 55 7.04 3.66 1.17
N LYS A 56 6.89 2.36 0.91
CA LYS A 56 7.42 1.69 -0.29
C LYS A 56 6.49 1.80 -1.49
N VAL A 57 5.22 2.09 -1.25
CA VAL A 57 4.20 2.34 -2.26
C VAL A 57 3.57 3.69 -1.97
N THR A 58 3.64 4.59 -2.93
CA THR A 58 3.10 5.95 -2.83
C THR A 58 2.20 6.23 -4.03
N ALA A 59 1.28 7.18 -3.87
CA ALA A 59 0.57 7.74 -5.01
C ALA A 59 1.52 8.66 -5.77
N VAL A 60 1.58 8.52 -7.10
CA VAL A 60 2.27 9.49 -7.95
C VAL A 60 1.37 10.71 -8.01
N ARG A 61 1.76 11.77 -7.31
CA ARG A 61 1.16 13.09 -7.50
C ARG A 61 1.88 13.73 -8.66
N SER A 62 1.16 14.02 -9.73
CA SER A 62 1.64 14.79 -10.87
C SER A 62 1.66 16.29 -10.56
N ASP A 63 2.10 16.66 -9.37
CA ASP A 63 2.21 18.05 -8.93
C ASP A 63 3.72 18.36 -8.89
N GLU A 64 4.15 19.35 -9.70
CA GLU A 64 5.52 19.88 -9.97
C GLU A 64 6.23 19.36 -11.25
N ASP A 65 5.91 20.03 -12.37
CA ASP A 65 6.87 20.88 -13.09
C ASP A 65 6.77 22.31 -12.54
#